data_AF-A0A4Q6IM73-F1
#
_entry.id   AF-A0A4Q6IM73-F1
#
_cell.length_a   1.000
_cell.length_b   1.000
_cell.length_c   1.000
_cell.angle_alpha   90.00
_cell.angle_beta   90.00
_cell.angle_gamma   90.00
#
_symmetry.space_group_name_H-M   'P 1'
#
loop_
_entity.id
_entity.type
_entity.pdbx_description
1 polymer ?
#
loop_
_entity_poly.entity_id
_entity_poly.type
_entity_poly.pdbx_seq_one_letter_code
_entity_poly.pdbx_strand_id
1 'polypeptide(L)'
;MVASFVTHRALDGGTYRLEGDLDLRAPCTSAVEVVVGGRLVEFTAGPATLGDDVASSLSLGAPDSELTFQKGTLRVYESIEREPRSGLVERPLLVVWRGERHALVTRLYGLSVTEVLGLLRSVGIAESEYGLTLQPRRSAGSAFTQPATVIKEVPDLGLLELSRRTKEHSAQLPPWKGVAVASGELFRDTLSDGSPFFVLSSTEIWATVVPLASTSVERVPEAVGRLKLRLTG
;
A
#
# COMPACT_ATOMS: atom_id res chain seq x y z
N MET A 1 21.28 -19.26 10.85
CA MET A 1 20.98 -18.14 9.92
C MET A 1 20.76 -16.88 10.74
N VAL A 2 21.11 -15.71 10.21
CA VAL A 2 20.97 -14.43 10.92
C VAL A 2 19.54 -13.93 10.68
N ALA A 3 18.78 -13.72 11.75
CA ALA A 3 17.44 -13.14 11.63
C ALA A 3 17.52 -11.78 10.95
N SER A 4 16.73 -11.58 9.89
CA SER A 4 16.58 -10.29 9.23
C SER A 4 15.45 -9.51 9.91
N PHE A 5 15.54 -8.18 9.90
CA PHE A 5 14.43 -7.33 10.29
C PHE A 5 14.33 -6.14 9.37
N VAL A 6 13.10 -5.68 9.16
CA VAL A 6 12.78 -4.46 8.43
C VAL A 6 11.66 -3.70 9.14
N THR A 7 11.63 -2.39 8.93
CA THR A 7 10.59 -1.52 9.44
C THR A 7 9.98 -0.75 8.28
N HIS A 8 8.65 -0.76 8.20
CA HIS A 8 7.89 -0.10 7.16
C HIS A 8 6.87 0.85 7.79
N ARG A 9 6.82 2.08 7.28
CA ARG A 9 5.84 3.09 7.67
C ARG A 9 4.70 3.10 6.66
N ALA A 10 3.48 2.90 7.15
CA ALA A 10 2.27 3.00 6.36
C ALA A 10 1.78 4.45 6.25
N LEU A 11 0.99 4.73 5.21
CA LEU A 11 0.50 6.08 4.93
C LEU A 11 -0.38 6.66 6.04
N ASP A 12 -1.03 5.84 6.86
CA ASP A 12 -1.80 6.29 8.02
C ASP A 12 -0.96 6.56 9.28
N GLY A 13 0.36 6.32 9.22
CA GLY A 13 1.28 6.49 10.33
C GLY A 13 1.57 5.22 11.13
N GLY A 14 0.93 4.09 10.85
CA GLY A 14 1.31 2.81 11.44
C GLY A 14 2.73 2.38 11.05
N THR A 15 3.50 1.89 12.01
CA THR A 15 4.84 1.35 11.78
C THR A 15 4.83 -0.16 11.98
N TYR A 16 5.09 -0.91 10.92
CA TYR A 16 5.15 -2.37 10.94
C TYR A 16 6.61 -2.82 11.00
N ARG A 17 6.95 -3.61 12.02
CA ARG A 17 8.24 -4.28 12.14
C ARG A 17 8.07 -5.77 11.83
N LEU A 18 8.81 -6.23 10.84
CA LEU A 18 8.87 -7.62 10.42
C LEU A 18 10.23 -8.19 10.83
N GLU A 19 10.26 -9.34 11.47
CA GLU A 19 11.48 -10.01 11.92
C GLU A 19 11.36 -11.52 11.74
N GLY A 20 12.38 -12.17 11.16
CA GLY A 20 12.36 -13.61 10.96
C GLY A 20 13.55 -14.13 10.15
N ASP A 21 13.57 -15.44 9.96
CA ASP A 21 14.53 -16.13 9.09
C ASP A 21 13.97 -16.21 7.66
N LEU A 22 13.79 -15.04 7.06
CA LEU A 22 13.26 -14.82 5.71
C LEU A 22 14.05 -13.69 5.04
N ASP A 23 14.07 -13.65 3.71
CA ASP A 23 14.62 -12.51 2.98
C ASP A 23 13.60 -11.36 2.95
N LEU A 24 13.80 -10.37 3.80
CA LEU A 24 12.90 -9.21 3.91
C LEU A 24 13.40 -7.99 3.11
N ARG A 25 14.44 -8.11 2.28
CA ARG A 25 15.13 -6.96 1.68
C ARG A 25 14.37 -6.25 0.55
N ALA A 26 13.44 -6.94 -0.11
CA ALA A 26 12.65 -6.32 -1.18
C ALA A 26 11.92 -5.04 -0.68
N PRO A 27 11.70 -4.04 -1.53
CA PRO A 27 10.93 -2.86 -1.13
C PRO A 27 9.49 -3.22 -0.75
N CYS A 28 8.82 -2.28 -0.09
CA CYS A 28 7.37 -2.34 0.15
C CYS A 28 6.69 -1.15 -0.52
N THR A 29 5.39 -1.29 -0.75
CA THR A 29 4.49 -0.17 -0.99
C THR A 29 3.54 0.00 0.19
N SER A 30 2.98 1.19 0.36
CA SER A 30 1.85 1.40 1.26
C SER A 30 0.72 2.06 0.48
N ALA A 31 -0.51 1.56 0.64
CA ALA A 31 -1.68 2.12 -0.02
C ALA A 31 -2.73 2.55 1.01
N VAL A 32 -3.46 3.62 0.71
CA VAL A 32 -4.58 4.07 1.55
C VAL A 32 -5.60 4.83 0.73
N GLU A 33 -6.85 4.71 1.13
CA GLU A 33 -7.94 5.54 0.64
C GLU A 33 -8.19 6.73 1.58
N VAL A 34 -8.31 7.91 0.98
CA VAL A 34 -8.61 9.16 1.66
C VAL A 34 -9.83 9.77 1.00
N VAL A 35 -10.84 10.13 1.80
CA VAL A 35 -11.88 11.04 1.32
C VAL A 35 -11.34 12.47 1.36
N VAL A 36 -11.43 13.20 0.25
CA VAL A 36 -11.03 14.62 0.15
C VAL A 36 -12.17 15.38 -0.51
N GLY A 37 -12.83 16.27 0.24
CA GLY A 37 -13.93 17.08 -0.30
C GLY A 37 -15.07 16.25 -0.88
N GLY A 38 -15.35 15.09 -0.27
CA GLY A 38 -16.39 14.15 -0.72
C GLY A 38 -15.95 13.17 -1.82
N ARG A 39 -14.71 13.27 -2.32
CA ARG A 39 -14.14 12.34 -3.31
C ARG A 39 -13.26 11.30 -2.64
N LEU A 40 -13.44 10.02 -2.99
CA LEU A 40 -12.51 8.96 -2.60
C LEU A 40 -11.27 8.99 -3.51
N VAL A 41 -10.09 9.00 -2.90
CA VAL A 41 -8.80 9.05 -3.59
C VAL A 41 -7.89 7.99 -3.01
N GLU A 42 -7.39 7.09 -3.86
CA GLU A 42 -6.36 6.13 -3.48
C GLU A 42 -4.97 6.77 -3.64
N PHE A 43 -4.15 6.61 -2.62
CA PHE A 43 -2.75 6.98 -2.62
C PHE A 43 -1.89 5.74 -2.41
N THR A 44 -0.84 5.61 -3.21
CA THR A 44 0.17 4.55 -3.06
C THR A 44 1.54 5.18 -2.91
N ALA A 45 2.28 4.78 -1.88
CA ALA A 45 3.65 5.19 -1.65
C ALA A 45 4.62 4.02 -1.75
N GLY A 46 5.88 4.31 -2.04
CA GLY A 46 6.93 3.31 -2.16
C GLY A 46 8.31 3.95 -2.31
N PRO A 47 9.29 3.23 -2.88
CA PRO A 47 10.60 3.78 -3.19
C PRO A 47 10.52 5.04 -4.07
N ALA A 48 11.55 5.88 -4.06
CA ALA A 48 11.61 7.10 -4.88
C ALA A 48 11.43 6.87 -6.39
N THR A 49 11.69 5.65 -6.88
CA THR A 49 11.48 5.26 -8.29
C THR A 49 10.03 4.94 -8.63
N LEU A 50 9.16 4.70 -7.65
CA LEU A 50 7.79 4.19 -7.86
C LEU A 50 7.02 5.02 -8.89
N GLY A 51 7.11 6.35 -8.83
CA GLY A 51 6.43 7.21 -9.78
C GLY A 51 6.95 7.08 -11.22
N ASP A 52 8.27 6.93 -11.37
CA ASP A 52 8.90 6.72 -12.68
C ASP A 52 8.52 5.32 -13.23
N ASP A 53 8.49 4.30 -12.37
CA ASP A 53 8.08 2.93 -12.71
C ASP A 53 6.61 2.89 -13.17
N VAL A 54 5.71 3.58 -12.45
CA VAL A 54 4.29 3.68 -12.82
C VAL A 54 4.12 4.45 -14.13
N ALA A 55 4.78 5.60 -14.29
CA ALA A 55 4.72 6.37 -15.53
C ALA A 55 5.19 5.54 -16.74
N SER A 56 6.29 4.79 -16.59
CA SER A 56 6.80 3.88 -17.62
C SER A 56 5.81 2.77 -17.96
N SER A 57 5.18 2.15 -16.95
CA SER A 57 4.16 1.10 -17.18
C SER A 57 2.93 1.59 -17.95
N LEU A 58 2.62 2.89 -17.83
CA LEU A 58 1.55 3.57 -18.54
C LEU A 58 2.01 4.18 -19.88
N SER A 59 3.27 3.94 -20.28
CA SER A 59 3.88 4.52 -21.49
C SER A 59 3.83 6.05 -21.54
N LEU A 60 3.93 6.70 -20.37
CA LEU A 60 3.96 8.15 -20.26
C LEU A 60 5.37 8.69 -20.47
N GLY A 61 5.46 9.80 -21.20
CA GLY A 61 6.72 10.48 -21.48
C GLY A 61 7.15 11.40 -20.35
N ALA A 62 7.56 12.62 -20.70
CA ALA A 62 7.87 13.65 -19.71
C ALA A 62 6.58 14.15 -19.01
N PRO A 63 6.67 14.63 -17.76
CA PRO A 63 5.53 15.24 -17.09
C PRO A 63 5.11 16.55 -17.77
N ASP A 64 3.80 16.79 -17.84
CA ASP A 64 3.22 18.04 -18.33
C ASP A 64 3.45 19.20 -17.35
N SER A 65 3.63 18.89 -16.07
CA SER A 65 3.94 19.86 -15.03
C SER A 65 4.91 19.28 -14.00
N GLU A 66 5.92 20.06 -13.63
CA GLU A 66 6.85 19.76 -12.55
C GLU A 66 7.00 20.98 -11.64
N LEU A 67 6.87 20.80 -10.32
CA LEU A 67 6.88 21.89 -9.36
C LEU A 67 7.29 21.45 -7.95
N THR A 68 7.95 22.34 -7.20
CA THR A 68 8.28 22.07 -5.80
C THR A 68 7.02 22.12 -4.94
N PHE A 69 6.78 21.06 -4.16
CA PHE A 69 5.59 20.95 -3.32
C PHE A 69 5.89 20.15 -2.05
N GLN A 70 5.54 20.68 -0.88
CA GLN A 70 5.72 20.02 0.43
C GLN A 70 7.10 19.37 0.60
N LYS A 71 8.18 20.12 0.30
CA LYS A 71 9.59 19.68 0.37
C LYS A 71 10.01 18.59 -0.63
N GLY A 72 9.12 18.17 -1.54
CA GLY A 72 9.46 17.28 -2.65
C GLY A 72 9.17 17.93 -4.01
N THR A 73 9.24 17.11 -5.05
CA THR A 73 8.90 17.47 -6.43
C THR A 73 7.59 16.81 -6.81
N LEU A 74 6.59 17.61 -7.18
CA LEU A 74 5.35 17.12 -7.76
C LEU A 74 5.49 17.10 -9.28
N ARG A 75 5.21 15.96 -9.87
CA ARG A 75 5.10 15.72 -11.31
C ARG A 75 3.68 15.32 -11.64
N VAL A 76 3.11 15.92 -12.66
CA VAL A 76 1.78 15.59 -13.17
C VAL A 76 1.91 15.19 -14.63
N TYR A 77 1.34 14.05 -14.97
CA TYR A 77 1.28 13.52 -16.32
C TYR A 77 -0.20 13.39 -16.70
N GLU A 78 -0.57 13.85 -17.87
CA GLU A 78 -1.87 13.62 -18.49
C GLU A 78 -1.74 12.46 -19.47
N SER A 79 -2.66 11.48 -19.38
CA SER A 79 -2.81 10.45 -20.39
C SER A 79 -4.13 10.63 -21.12
N ILE A 80 -4.27 9.99 -22.28
CA ILE A 80 -5.54 9.90 -22.99
C ILE A 80 -5.90 8.42 -23.07
N GLU A 81 -6.98 8.05 -22.42
CA GLU A 81 -7.51 6.69 -22.41
C GLU A 81 -8.81 6.66 -23.18
N ARG A 82 -9.02 5.63 -24.01
CA ARG A 82 -10.30 5.39 -24.67
C ARG A 82 -10.91 4.12 -24.10
N GLU A 83 -12.05 4.25 -23.46
CA GLU A 83 -12.78 3.11 -22.91
C GLU A 83 -13.25 2.22 -24.08
N PRO A 84 -12.88 0.92 -24.12
CA PRO A 84 -13.06 0.09 -25.32
C PRO A 84 -14.52 -0.19 -25.72
N ARG A 85 -15.50 -0.01 -24.83
CA ARG A 85 -16.90 -0.45 -25.04
C ARG A 85 -17.82 0.70 -25.46
N SER A 86 -17.75 1.80 -24.73
CA SER A 86 -18.46 3.07 -24.89
C SER A 86 -17.74 4.03 -25.84
N GLY A 87 -16.43 3.86 -26.02
CA GLY A 87 -15.60 4.80 -26.78
C GLY A 87 -15.37 6.13 -26.06
N LEU A 88 -15.76 6.24 -24.79
CA LEU A 88 -15.53 7.42 -23.96
C LEU A 88 -14.04 7.73 -23.91
N VAL A 89 -13.69 8.99 -24.14
CA VAL A 89 -12.32 9.47 -24.02
C VAL A 89 -12.16 10.08 -22.64
N GLU A 90 -11.28 9.49 -21.85
CA GLU A 90 -10.90 9.95 -20.53
C GLU A 90 -9.49 10.54 -20.57
N ARG A 91 -9.24 11.49 -19.65
CA ARG A 91 -7.95 12.15 -19.49
C ARG A 91 -7.51 12.04 -18.04
N PRO A 92 -7.05 10.85 -17.60
CA PRO A 92 -6.55 10.69 -16.26
C PRO A 92 -5.25 11.46 -16.07
N LEU A 93 -5.09 12.00 -14.87
CA LEU A 93 -3.82 12.52 -14.37
C LEU A 93 -3.14 11.43 -13.54
N LEU A 94 -1.91 11.09 -13.90
CA LEU A 94 -0.98 10.47 -12.97
C LEU A 94 -0.28 11.58 -12.19
N VAL A 95 -0.43 11.57 -10.87
CA VAL A 95 0.19 12.53 -9.97
C VAL A 95 1.24 11.82 -9.15
N VAL A 96 2.47 12.28 -9.26
CA VAL A 96 3.63 11.73 -8.56
C VAL A 96 4.24 12.82 -7.70
N TRP A 97 4.23 12.64 -6.38
CA TRP A 97 5.09 13.40 -5.48
C TRP A 97 6.34 12.57 -5.18
N ARG A 98 7.53 13.15 -5.39
CA ARG A 98 8.82 12.50 -5.14
C ARG A 98 9.58 13.26 -4.05
N GLY A 99 9.87 12.56 -2.95
CA GLY A 99 10.76 12.99 -1.90
C GLY A 99 12.20 12.56 -2.16
N GLU A 100 12.99 12.47 -1.10
CA GLU A 100 14.39 12.05 -1.18
C GLU A 100 14.53 10.53 -1.35
N ARG A 101 13.73 9.75 -0.61
CA ARG A 101 13.81 8.29 -0.49
C ARG A 101 12.56 7.59 -1.00
N HIS A 102 11.43 8.28 -0.94
CA HIS A 102 10.12 7.74 -1.23
C HIS A 102 9.35 8.59 -2.23
N ALA A 103 8.39 7.96 -2.90
CA ALA A 103 7.43 8.63 -3.74
C ALA A 103 6.00 8.27 -3.34
N LEU A 104 5.06 9.15 -3.66
CA LEU A 104 3.62 9.00 -3.51
C LEU A 104 3.01 9.13 -4.91
N VAL A 105 2.09 8.25 -5.25
CA VAL A 105 1.42 8.19 -6.54
C VAL A 105 -0.09 8.13 -6.33
N THR A 106 -0.84 8.82 -7.19
CA THR A 106 -2.29 8.68 -7.29
C THR A 106 -2.74 8.88 -8.74
N ARG A 107 -3.81 8.22 -9.14
CA ARG A 107 -4.50 8.46 -10.42
C ARG A 107 -5.80 9.20 -10.19
N LEU A 108 -5.99 10.30 -10.92
CA LEU A 108 -7.11 11.21 -10.74
C LEU A 108 -7.81 11.45 -12.08
N TYR A 109 -9.14 11.48 -12.06
CA TYR A 109 -9.96 11.67 -13.26
C TYR A 109 -10.73 12.98 -13.18
N GLY A 110 -10.75 13.75 -14.26
CA GLY A 110 -11.55 14.98 -14.36
C GLY A 110 -11.12 16.08 -13.38
N LEU A 111 -9.83 16.17 -13.08
CA LEU A 111 -9.25 17.26 -12.30
C LEU A 111 -8.20 18.01 -13.13
N SER A 112 -8.09 19.31 -12.89
CA SER A 112 -7.00 20.15 -13.35
C SER A 112 -5.80 20.10 -12.38
N VAL A 113 -4.62 20.52 -12.82
CA VAL A 113 -3.42 20.64 -11.97
C VAL A 113 -3.69 21.51 -10.73
N THR A 114 -4.45 22.59 -10.86
CA THR A 114 -4.80 23.46 -9.72
C THR A 114 -5.65 22.74 -8.68
N GLU A 115 -6.61 21.92 -9.12
CA GLU A 115 -7.43 21.10 -8.23
C GLU A 115 -6.62 20.00 -7.56
N VAL A 116 -5.68 19.38 -8.28
CA VAL A 116 -4.69 18.44 -7.71
C VAL A 116 -3.90 19.11 -6.57
N LEU A 117 -3.42 20.34 -6.78
CA LEU A 117 -2.73 21.09 -5.73
C LEU A 117 -3.64 21.39 -4.53
N GLY A 118 -4.91 21.72 -4.76
CA GLY A 118 -5.88 21.92 -3.68
C GLY A 118 -6.11 20.65 -2.86
N LEU A 119 -6.31 19.53 -3.56
CA LEU A 119 -6.47 18.20 -2.97
C LEU A 119 -5.25 17.82 -2.12
N LEU A 120 -4.04 17.89 -2.68
CA LEU A 120 -2.82 17.54 -1.97
C LEU A 120 -2.50 18.50 -0.81
N ARG A 121 -2.97 19.76 -0.82
CA ARG A 121 -2.82 20.66 0.35
C ARG A 121 -3.72 20.26 1.52
N SER A 122 -4.81 19.54 1.26
CA SER A 122 -5.69 19.00 2.30
C SER A 122 -5.09 17.75 2.98
N VAL A 123 -4.04 17.17 2.40
CA VAL A 123 -3.35 15.98 2.89
C VAL A 123 -1.86 16.30 3.07
N GLY A 124 -1.42 16.54 4.30
CA GLY A 124 0.01 16.76 4.56
C GLY A 124 0.83 15.52 4.21
N ILE A 125 1.96 15.68 3.53
CA ILE A 125 2.89 14.59 3.20
C ILE A 125 4.13 14.78 4.07
N ALA A 126 4.50 13.73 4.82
CA ALA A 126 5.72 13.72 5.62
C ALA A 126 6.53 12.46 5.35
N GLU A 127 7.80 12.67 4.99
CA GLU A 127 8.76 11.61 4.70
C GLU A 127 9.59 11.26 5.94
N SER A 128 9.87 9.97 6.10
CA SER A 128 10.76 9.41 7.11
C SER A 128 11.73 8.41 6.47
N GLU A 129 12.69 7.89 7.24
CA GLU A 129 13.58 6.83 6.75
C GLU A 129 12.86 5.51 6.43
N TYR A 130 11.65 5.30 6.95
CA TYR A 130 10.89 4.05 6.84
C TYR A 130 9.71 4.12 5.87
N GLY A 131 9.43 5.28 5.27
CA GLY A 131 8.30 5.49 4.37
C GLY A 131 7.65 6.88 4.51
N LEU A 132 6.48 7.02 3.89
CA LEU A 132 5.67 8.24 3.90
C LEU A 132 4.51 8.12 4.86
N THR A 133 4.09 9.26 5.39
CA THR A 133 2.82 9.42 6.10
C THR A 133 1.99 10.53 5.49
N LEU A 134 0.68 10.31 5.46
CA LEU A 134 -0.32 11.28 5.09
C LEU A 134 -0.97 11.84 6.36
N GLN A 135 -1.29 13.13 6.32
CA GLN A 135 -1.96 13.85 7.40
C GLN A 135 -3.20 14.54 6.84
N PRO A 136 -4.31 13.80 6.63
CA PRO A 136 -5.58 14.39 6.22
C PRO A 136 -6.04 15.43 7.25
N ARG A 137 -6.38 16.62 6.77
CA ARG A 137 -6.90 17.72 7.58
C ARG A 137 -8.42 17.66 7.61
N ARG A 138 -8.98 17.20 8.73
CA ARG A 138 -10.44 17.19 8.95
C ARG A 138 -11.11 18.54 8.73
N SER A 139 -10.44 19.64 9.13
CA SER A 139 -10.94 21.00 8.92
C SER A 139 -11.00 21.41 7.44
N ALA A 140 -10.27 20.71 6.57
CA ALA A 140 -10.31 20.86 5.12
C ALA A 140 -11.16 19.75 4.44
N GLY A 141 -11.95 19.00 5.22
CA GLY A 141 -12.83 17.95 4.70
C GLY A 141 -12.11 16.70 4.21
N SER A 142 -10.93 16.38 4.76
CA SER A 142 -10.21 15.15 4.44
C SER A 142 -10.01 14.21 5.62
N ALA A 143 -10.13 12.89 5.36
CA ALA A 143 -9.98 11.82 6.35
C ALA A 143 -9.65 10.49 5.66
N PHE A 144 -8.99 9.58 6.38
CA PHE A 144 -8.87 8.18 5.96
C PHE A 144 -10.23 7.48 6.00
N THR A 145 -10.51 6.62 5.02
CA THR A 145 -11.72 5.76 5.02
C THR A 145 -11.45 4.40 5.65
N GLN A 146 -10.21 3.91 5.54
CA GLN A 146 -9.74 2.63 6.07
C GLN A 146 -8.29 2.79 6.56
N PRO A 147 -7.77 1.87 7.41
CA PRO A 147 -6.35 1.81 7.69
C PRO A 147 -5.51 1.65 6.43
N ALA A 148 -4.31 2.19 6.43
CA ALA A 148 -3.38 1.98 5.33
C ALA A 148 -2.87 0.53 5.32
N THR A 149 -2.65 0.01 4.13
CA THR A 149 -2.02 -1.29 3.92
C THR A 149 -0.53 -1.11 3.62
N VAL A 150 0.28 -2.08 4.00
CA VAL A 150 1.69 -2.22 3.58
C VAL A 150 1.79 -3.52 2.81
N ILE A 151 2.23 -3.45 1.56
CA ILE A 151 2.31 -4.57 0.65
C ILE A 151 3.78 -4.84 0.33
N LYS A 152 4.19 -6.09 0.43
CA LYS A 152 5.57 -6.49 0.23
C LYS A 152 5.67 -7.91 -0.32
N GLU A 153 6.51 -8.08 -1.32
CA GLU A 153 6.93 -9.42 -1.73
C GLU A 153 8.02 -9.94 -0.79
N VAL A 154 7.86 -11.19 -0.35
CA VAL A 154 8.82 -11.93 0.46
C VAL A 154 9.09 -13.26 -0.25
N PRO A 155 10.34 -13.52 -0.68
CA PRO A 155 10.71 -14.80 -1.26
C PRO A 155 10.30 -15.98 -0.37
N ASP A 156 9.87 -17.07 -1.00
CA ASP A 156 9.37 -18.30 -0.37
C ASP A 156 8.11 -18.13 0.52
N LEU A 157 7.57 -16.92 0.63
CA LEU A 157 6.32 -16.63 1.34
C LEU A 157 5.22 -16.11 0.40
N GLY A 158 5.57 -15.27 -0.57
CA GLY A 158 4.66 -14.65 -1.54
C GLY A 158 4.42 -13.17 -1.26
N LEU A 159 3.24 -12.68 -1.64
CA LEU A 159 2.81 -11.31 -1.38
C LEU A 159 2.23 -11.22 0.04
N LEU A 160 2.85 -10.40 0.88
CA LEU A 160 2.41 -10.10 2.23
C LEU A 160 1.76 -8.71 2.25
N GLU A 161 0.49 -8.65 2.62
CA GLU A 161 -0.26 -7.43 2.85
C GLU A 161 -0.55 -7.28 4.34
N LEU A 162 -0.20 -6.14 4.93
CA LEU A 162 -0.33 -5.85 6.36
C LEU A 162 -1.23 -4.64 6.56
N SER A 163 -2.14 -4.71 7.52
CA SER A 163 -2.95 -3.56 7.95
C SER A 163 -3.25 -3.63 9.44
N ARG A 164 -3.78 -2.53 9.99
CA ARG A 164 -4.33 -2.55 11.36
C ARG A 164 -5.55 -3.45 11.36
N ARG A 165 -5.70 -4.26 12.41
CA ARG A 165 -6.90 -5.08 12.58
C ARG A 165 -8.13 -4.18 12.79
N THR A 166 -9.19 -4.45 12.04
CA THR A 166 -10.49 -3.77 12.15
C THR A 166 -11.56 -4.73 12.66
N LYS A 167 -12.76 -4.20 12.92
CA LYS A 167 -13.92 -5.03 13.29
C LYS A 167 -14.40 -5.86 12.11
N GLU A 168 -14.33 -5.28 10.92
CA GLU A 168 -14.68 -5.88 9.64
C GLU A 168 -13.80 -7.11 9.36
N HIS A 169 -12.48 -6.99 9.55
CA HIS A 169 -11.56 -8.13 9.48
C HIS A 169 -11.96 -9.26 10.44
N SER A 170 -12.33 -8.91 11.68
CA SER A 170 -12.72 -9.92 12.68
C SER A 170 -14.01 -10.64 12.30
N ALA A 171 -14.92 -9.98 11.59
CA ALA A 171 -16.16 -10.58 11.11
C ALA A 171 -15.94 -11.48 9.88
N GLN A 172 -14.83 -11.30 9.16
CA GLN A 172 -14.44 -12.12 8.00
C GLN A 172 -13.65 -13.38 8.39
N LEU A 173 -13.23 -13.50 9.66
CA LEU A 173 -12.51 -14.69 10.10
C LEU A 173 -13.40 -15.92 9.97
N PRO A 174 -12.84 -17.05 9.51
CA PRO A 174 -13.56 -18.30 9.52
C PRO A 174 -14.07 -18.69 10.92
N PRO A 175 -15.20 -19.41 11.02
CA PRO A 175 -15.77 -19.78 12.32
C PRO A 175 -14.98 -20.86 13.07
N TRP A 176 -13.96 -21.46 12.44
CA TRP A 176 -13.07 -22.45 13.06
C TRP A 176 -11.82 -21.79 13.65
N LYS A 177 -11.15 -22.51 14.57
CA LYS A 177 -9.90 -22.02 15.17
C LYS A 177 -8.74 -22.07 14.19
N GLY A 178 -7.94 -21.00 14.17
CA GLY A 178 -6.68 -20.96 13.44
C GLY A 178 -5.58 -21.78 14.12
N VAL A 179 -4.44 -21.89 13.45
CA VAL A 179 -3.22 -22.46 14.02
C VAL A 179 -2.45 -21.35 14.74
N ALA A 180 -2.11 -21.56 16.00
CA ALA A 180 -1.31 -20.60 16.76
C ALA A 180 0.12 -20.49 16.19
N VAL A 181 0.57 -19.28 15.94
CA VAL A 181 1.91 -18.93 15.46
C VAL A 181 2.49 -17.77 16.28
N ALA A 182 3.76 -17.43 16.08
CA ALA A 182 4.46 -16.42 16.87
C ALA A 182 3.77 -15.03 16.89
N SER A 183 3.01 -14.72 15.83
CA SER A 183 2.38 -13.41 15.63
C SER A 183 0.85 -13.43 15.73
N GLY A 184 0.23 -14.52 16.21
CA GLY A 184 -1.22 -14.62 16.35
C GLY A 184 -1.77 -15.97 15.89
N GLU A 185 -2.92 -15.95 15.22
CA GLU A 185 -3.56 -17.14 14.65
C GLU A 185 -3.51 -17.10 13.12
N LEU A 186 -3.14 -18.23 12.52
CA LEU A 186 -3.07 -18.43 11.08
C LEU A 186 -4.28 -19.22 10.59
N PHE A 187 -4.94 -18.69 9.58
CA PHE A 187 -6.06 -19.28 8.86
C PHE A 187 -5.66 -19.50 7.41
N ARG A 188 -6.29 -20.50 6.77
CA ARG A 188 -6.16 -20.76 5.35
C ARG A 188 -7.54 -20.66 4.72
N ASP A 189 -7.60 -20.02 3.57
CA ASP A 189 -8.81 -19.92 2.76
C ASP A 189 -8.44 -19.93 1.27
N THR A 190 -9.42 -19.74 0.38
CA THR A 190 -9.28 -19.89 -1.06
C THR A 190 -9.89 -18.69 -1.79
N LEU A 191 -9.14 -18.12 -2.73
CA LEU A 191 -9.62 -17.08 -3.63
C LEU A 191 -10.67 -17.63 -4.61
N SER A 192 -11.39 -16.74 -5.28
CA SER A 192 -12.44 -17.11 -6.25
C SER A 192 -11.95 -17.94 -7.43
N ASP A 193 -10.65 -17.90 -7.73
CA ASP A 193 -10.00 -18.70 -8.78
C ASP A 193 -9.50 -20.07 -8.28
N GLY A 194 -9.75 -20.40 -7.00
CA GLY A 194 -9.32 -21.65 -6.39
C GLY A 194 -7.90 -21.61 -5.79
N SER A 195 -7.18 -20.50 -5.93
CA SER A 195 -5.84 -20.37 -5.36
C SER A 195 -5.88 -20.16 -3.83
N PRO A 196 -4.99 -20.80 -3.06
CA PRO A 196 -4.99 -20.67 -1.61
C PRO A 196 -4.41 -19.32 -1.17
N PHE A 197 -4.95 -18.75 -0.10
CA PHE A 197 -4.33 -17.65 0.63
C PHE A 197 -4.38 -17.92 2.14
N PHE A 198 -3.56 -17.17 2.88
CA PHE A 198 -3.49 -17.30 4.32
C PHE A 198 -3.77 -15.97 4.99
N VAL A 199 -4.41 -16.03 6.15
CA VAL A 199 -4.67 -14.87 7.00
C VAL A 199 -4.00 -15.09 8.33
N LEU A 200 -3.09 -14.20 8.70
CA LEU A 200 -2.53 -14.11 10.02
C LEU A 200 -3.22 -12.95 10.76
N SER A 201 -3.93 -13.27 11.83
CA SER A 201 -4.66 -12.30 12.64
C SER A 201 -4.08 -12.26 14.06
N SER A 202 -3.69 -11.07 14.50
CA SER A 202 -3.28 -10.77 15.88
C SER A 202 -4.30 -9.84 16.55
N THR A 203 -4.01 -9.33 17.75
CA THR A 203 -4.85 -8.30 18.38
C THR A 203 -4.76 -6.95 17.67
N GLU A 204 -3.65 -6.66 16.99
CA GLU A 204 -3.36 -5.35 16.41
C GLU A 204 -3.18 -5.38 14.88
N ILE A 205 -2.75 -6.52 14.34
CA ILE A 205 -2.36 -6.67 12.94
C ILE A 205 -3.29 -7.65 12.24
N TRP A 206 -3.67 -7.30 11.04
CA TRP A 206 -4.20 -8.20 10.05
C TRP A 206 -3.17 -8.37 8.93
N ALA A 207 -2.88 -9.61 8.56
CA ALA A 207 -1.91 -9.92 7.53
C ALA A 207 -2.48 -10.95 6.56
N THR A 208 -2.53 -10.60 5.28
CA THR A 208 -2.89 -11.53 4.20
C THR A 208 -1.61 -11.98 3.50
N VAL A 209 -1.47 -13.29 3.28
CA VAL A 209 -0.37 -13.88 2.51
C VAL A 209 -0.96 -14.56 1.28
N VAL A 210 -0.60 -14.06 0.10
CA VAL A 210 -0.95 -14.66 -1.18
C VAL A 210 0.31 -15.30 -1.77
N PRO A 211 0.40 -16.65 -1.79
CA PRO A 211 1.51 -17.34 -2.41
C PRO A 211 1.62 -16.96 -3.89
N LEU A 212 2.82 -16.62 -4.34
CA LEU A 212 3.08 -16.36 -5.76
C LEU A 212 3.40 -17.66 -6.49
N ALA A 213 3.47 -17.65 -7.82
CA ALA A 213 3.76 -18.84 -8.63
C ALA A 213 5.08 -19.53 -8.25
N SER A 214 6.05 -18.79 -7.69
CA SER A 214 7.33 -19.30 -7.20
C SER A 214 7.28 -19.86 -5.77
N THR A 215 6.15 -19.73 -5.06
CA THR A 215 6.01 -20.07 -3.65
C THR A 215 5.46 -21.49 -3.48
N SER A 216 6.14 -22.33 -2.69
CA SER A 216 5.58 -23.62 -2.26
C SER A 216 4.55 -23.39 -1.17
N VAL A 217 3.26 -23.52 -1.53
CA VAL A 217 2.10 -23.30 -0.67
C VAL A 217 2.20 -24.10 0.64
N GLU A 218 2.72 -25.33 0.57
CA GLU A 218 2.85 -26.27 1.68
C GLU A 218 3.82 -25.75 2.75
N ARG A 219 4.78 -24.92 2.37
CA ARG A 219 5.80 -24.34 3.25
C ARG A 219 5.37 -23.01 3.86
N VAL A 220 4.32 -22.38 3.34
CA VAL A 220 3.85 -21.07 3.81
C VAL A 220 3.50 -21.06 5.30
N PRO A 221 2.77 -22.05 5.87
CA PRO A 221 2.50 -22.06 7.32
C PRO A 221 3.78 -22.07 8.17
N GLU A 222 4.81 -22.80 7.74
CA GLU A 222 6.09 -22.87 8.43
C GLU A 222 6.85 -21.53 8.35
N ALA A 223 6.84 -20.90 7.18
CA ALA A 223 7.44 -19.58 6.96
C ALA A 223 6.75 -18.48 7.78
N VAL A 224 5.41 -18.44 7.77
CA VAL A 224 4.61 -17.52 8.61
C VAL A 224 4.85 -17.79 10.09
N GLY A 225 4.97 -19.06 10.49
CA GLY A 225 5.27 -19.46 11.87
C GLY A 225 6.57 -18.86 12.42
N ARG A 226 7.54 -18.56 11.54
CA ARG A 226 8.82 -17.91 11.87
C ARG A 226 8.79 -16.38 11.77
N LEU A 227 7.73 -15.80 11.21
CA LEU A 227 7.60 -14.36 11.03
C LEU A 227 7.01 -13.71 12.29
N LYS A 228 7.79 -12.83 12.92
CA LYS A 228 7.35 -11.95 14.00
C LYS A 228 6.89 -10.62 13.44
N LEU A 229 5.65 -10.25 13.71
CA LEU A 229 5.03 -8.99 13.31
C LEU A 229 4.74 -8.14 14.54
N ARG A 230 5.08 -6.85 14.47
CA ARG A 230 4.73 -5.86 15.50
C ARG A 230 4.27 -4.57 14.85
N LEU A 231 3.28 -3.92 15.45
CA LEU A 231 2.76 -2.62 15.06
C LEU A 231 3.09 -1.62 16.16
N THR A 232 3.58 -0.44 15.79
CA THR A 232 3.72 0.69 16.70
C THR A 232 3.20 1.98 16.07
N GLY A 233 2.79 2.93 16.91
CA GLY A 233 2.14 4.19 16.51
C GLY A 233 0.64 4.05 16.31
#